data_AF-A0A0M0BNM4-F1
#
_entry.id   AF-A0A0M0BNM4-F1
#
_cell.length_a   1.000
_cell.length_b   1.000
_cell.length_c   1.000
_cell.angle_alpha   90.00
_cell.angle_beta   90.00
_cell.angle_gamma   90.00
#
_symmetry.space_group_name_H-M   'P 1'
#
loop_
_entity.id
_entity.type
_entity.pdbx_description
1 polymer ?
#
loop_
_entity_poly.entity_id
_entity_poly.type
_entity_poly.pdbx_seq_one_letter_code
_entity_poly.pdbx_strand_id
1 'polypeptide(L)' 'MRSMSVNAEVAQVLYEIGELLTIKGDRFRSRAFLMAAQRVGSLTEDVRRVRERGELMEIPGVGKSIA' A
#
# COMPACT_ATOMS: atom_id res chain seq x y z
N MET A 1 20.14 0.08 13.70
CA MET A 1 19.01 0.71 12.98
C MET A 1 18.64 -0.21 11.83
N ARG A 2 17.49 -0.89 11.85
CA ARG A 2 17.05 -1.66 10.68
C ARG A 2 16.57 -0.63 9.66
N SER A 3 17.30 -0.44 8.56
CA SER A 3 16.75 0.26 7.40
C SER A 3 15.77 -0.70 6.74
N MET A 4 14.47 -0.44 6.87
CA MET A 4 13.48 -1.10 6.02
C MET A 4 13.57 -0.51 4.61
N SER A 5 13.12 -1.26 3.60
CA SER A 5 12.93 -0.67 2.27
C SER A 5 11.74 0.29 2.33
N VAL A 6 11.74 1.31 1.48
CA VAL A 6 10.59 2.22 1.36
C VAL A 6 9.30 1.47 1.01
N ASN A 7 9.39 0.36 0.28
CA ASN A 7 8.25 -0.50 -0.02
C ASN A 7 7.65 -1.07 1.27
N ALA A 8 8.50 -1.54 2.17
CA ALA A 8 8.06 -2.12 3.44
C ALA A 8 7.51 -1.04 4.38
N GLU A 9 8.07 0.17 4.37
CA GLU A 9 7.54 1.32 5.14
C GLU A 9 6.15 1.73 4.63
N VAL A 10 5.97 1.89 3.32
CA VAL A 10 4.67 2.23 2.73
C VAL A 10 3.65 1.10 2.96
N ALA A 11 4.06 -0.16 2.80
CA ALA A 11 3.21 -1.31 3.07
C ALA A 11 2.73 -1.34 4.53
N GLN A 12 3.60 -1.01 5.49
CA GLN A 12 3.22 -0.93 6.89
C GLN A 12 2.14 0.14 7.14
N VAL A 13 2.31 1.34 6.58
CA VAL A 13 1.32 2.42 6.73
C VAL A 13 -0.03 2.02 6.11
N LEU A 14 -0.01 1.40 4.92
CA LEU A 14 -1.22 0.91 4.26
C LEU A 14 -1.92 -0.18 5.09
N TYR A 15 -1.15 -1.07 5.71
CA TYR A 15 -1.66 -2.10 6.59
C TYR A 15 -2.34 -1.50 7.83
N GLU A 16 -1.69 -0.55 8.50
CA GLU A 16 -2.24 0.14 9.66
C GLU A 16 -3.55 0.87 9.33
N ILE A 17 -3.64 1.53 8.16
CA ILE A 17 -4.88 2.15 7.69
C ILE A 17 -5.97 1.09 7.47
N GLY A 18 -5.62 -0.05 6.85
CA GLY A 18 -6.53 -1.16 6.64
C GLY A 18 -7.13 -1.68 7.95
N GLU A 19 -6.29 -1.91 8.96
CA GLU A 19 -6.71 -2.35 10.29
C GLU A 19 -7.63 -1.33 10.98
N LEU A 20 -7.29 -0.04 10.91
CA LEU A 20 -8.14 1.02 11.46
C LEU A 20 -9.53 1.06 10.80
N LEU A 21 -9.59 0.84 9.48
CA LEU A 21 -10.86 0.78 8.76
C LEU A 21 -11.66 -0.48 9.10
N THR A 22 -10.98 -1.60 9.36
CA THR A 22 -11.62 -2.82 9.90
C THR A 22 -12.32 -2.53 11.21
N ILE A 23 -11.64 -1.85 12.15
CA ILE A 23 -12.21 -1.46 13.45
C ILE A 23 -13.41 -0.53 13.27
N LYS A 24 -13.37 0.38 12.29
CA LYS A 24 -14.48 1.30 11.96
C LYS A 24 -15.63 0.64 11.19
N GLY A 25 -15.53 -0.64 10.87
CA GLY A 25 -16.56 -1.38 10.12
C GLY A 25 -16.58 -1.11 8.62
N ASP A 26 -15.63 -0.34 8.07
CA ASP A 26 -15.52 -0.09 6.64
C ASP A 26 -14.74 -1.22 5.95
N ARG A 27 -15.43 -2.34 5.75
CA ARG A 27 -14.85 -3.57 5.18
C ARG A 27 -14.35 -3.38 3.75
N PHE A 28 -15.01 -2.53 2.97
CA PHE A 28 -14.63 -2.31 1.57
C PHE A 28 -13.29 -1.58 1.49
N ARG A 29 -13.15 -0.44 2.19
CA ARG A 29 -11.90 0.30 2.19
C ARG A 29 -10.80 -0.45 2.91
N SER A 30 -11.09 -1.11 4.04
CA SER A 30 -10.14 -1.98 4.73
C SER A 30 -9.50 -2.98 3.78
N ARG A 31 -10.31 -3.75 3.03
CA ARG A 31 -9.81 -4.73 2.06
C ARG A 31 -8.93 -4.09 0.98
N ALA A 32 -9.27 -2.89 0.51
CA ALA A 32 -8.46 -2.17 -0.48
C ALA A 32 -7.07 -1.81 0.07
N PHE A 33 -7.01 -1.25 1.28
CA PHE A 33 -5.75 -0.89 1.94
C PHE A 33 -4.88 -2.10 2.28
N LEU A 34 -5.47 -3.20 2.76
CA LEU A 34 -4.75 -4.43 3.05
C LEU A 34 -4.18 -5.08 1.77
N MET A 35 -4.93 -5.07 0.67
CA MET A 35 -4.45 -5.53 -0.63
C MET A 35 -3.29 -4.66 -1.12
N ALA A 36 -3.43 -3.33 -1.05
CA ALA A 36 -2.36 -2.41 -1.44
C ALA A 36 -1.09 -2.62 -0.61
N ALA A 37 -1.21 -2.82 0.70
CA ALA A 37 -0.09 -3.13 1.59
C ALA A 37 0.69 -4.37 1.13
N GLN A 38 -0.02 -5.48 0.88
CA GLN A 38 0.59 -6.72 0.39
C GLN A 38 1.34 -6.49 -0.93
N ARG A 39 0.72 -5.74 -1.85
CA ARG A 39 1.21 -5.57 -3.22
C ARG A 39 2.42 -4.66 -3.26
N VAL A 40 2.35 -3.51 -2.59
CA VAL A 40 3.48 -2.59 -2.43
C VAL A 40 4.65 -3.26 -1.71
N GLY A 41 4.39 -4.01 -0.64
CA GLY A 41 5.43 -4.73 0.11
C GLY A 41 6.14 -5.82 -0.71
N SER A 42 5.45 -6.39 -1.71
CA SER A 42 6.01 -7.42 -2.61
C SER A 42 6.74 -6.88 -3.84
N LEU A 43 6.73 -5.56 -4.07
CA LEU A 43 7.41 -4.97 -5.22
C LEU A 43 8.92 -5.23 -5.14
N THR A 44 9.48 -5.74 -6.23
CA THR A 44 10.93 -5.88 -6.42
C THR A 44 11.60 -4.54 -6.73
N GLU A 45 10.86 -3.62 -7.35
CA GLU A 45 11.27 -2.24 -7.62
C GLU A 45 10.88 -1.31 -6.45
N ASP A 46 11.70 -0.29 -6.20
CA ASP A 46 11.37 0.81 -5.29
C ASP A 46 10.08 1.54 -5.72
N VAL A 47 9.08 1.60 -4.84
CA VAL A 47 7.76 2.20 -5.11
C VAL A 47 7.86 3.68 -5.51
N ARG A 48 8.93 4.40 -5.13
CA ARG A 48 9.14 5.79 -5.55
C ARG A 48 9.41 5.90 -7.04
N ARG A 49 10.07 4.90 -7.65
CA ARG A 49 10.28 4.86 -9.11
C ARG A 49 8.99 4.58 -9.87
N VAL A 50 8.14 3.69 -9.34
CA VAL A 50 6.79 3.45 -9.88
C VAL A 50 5.96 4.74 -9.83
N ARG A 51 6.05 5.50 -8.72
CA ARG A 51 5.44 6.82 -8.58
C ARG A 51 5.98 7.83 -9.58
N GLU A 52 7.30 7.89 -9.79
CA GLU A 52 7.94 8.81 -10.75
C GLU A 52 7.45 8.58 -12.19
N ARG A 53 7.12 7.33 -12.55
CA ARG A 53 6.52 7.00 -13.85
C ARG A 53 5.00 7.25 -13.91
N GLY A 54 4.35 7.59 -12.80
CA GLY A 54 2.90 7.75 -12.73
C GLY A 54 2.12 6.42 -12.75
N GLU A 55 2.77 5.30 -12.44
CA GLU A 55 2.25 3.95 -12.61
C GLU A 55 1.70 3.32 -11.32
N LEU A 56 1.49 4.10 -10.25
CA LEU A 56 1.01 3.54 -8.96
C LEU A 56 -0.32 2.79 -9.10
N MET A 57 -1.22 3.26 -9.97
CA MET A 57 -2.50 2.60 -10.22
C MET A 57 -2.39 1.33 -11.07
N GLU A 58 -1.23 1.06 -11.68
CA GLU A 58 -0.96 -0.20 -12.38
C GLU A 58 -0.62 -1.33 -11.39
N ILE A 59 -0.32 -1.00 -10.12
CA ILE A 59 -0.14 -1.99 -9.06
C ILE A 59 -1.53 -2.59 -8.74
N PRO A 60 -1.74 -3.91 -8.89
CA PRO A 60 -3.05 -4.51 -8.63
C PRO A 60 -3.54 -4.22 -7.22
N GLY A 61 -4.73 -3.61 -7.09
CA GLY A 61 -5.32 -3.25 -5.79
C GLY A 61 -4.97 -1.84 -5.28
N VAL A 62 -4.15 -1.07 -6.01
CA VAL A 62 -3.90 0.35 -5.74
C VAL A 62 -4.81 1.18 -6.65
N GLY A 63 -5.81 1.85 -6.06
CA GLY A 63 -6.72 2.74 -6.78
C GLY A 63 -6.42 4.22 -6.51
N LYS A 64 -7.18 5.13 -7.15
CA LYS A 64 -7.05 6.60 -6.99
C LYS A 64 -7.06 7.10 -5.54
N SER A 65 -7.73 6.39 -4.63
CA SER A 65 -7.79 6.76 -3.20
C SER A 65 -6.57 6.30 -2.39
N ILE A 66 -5.64 5.57 -3.02
CA ILE A 66 -4.45 4.97 -2.41
C ILE A 66 -3.17 5.49 -3.10
N ALA A 67 -3.22 5.70 -4.41
CA ALA A 67 -2.12 6.20 -5.25
C ALA A 67 -1.70 7.64 -4.92
#